data_AF-A0A0C7N133-F1
#
_entry.id   AF-A0A0C7N133-F1
#
_cell.length_a   1.000
_cell.length_b   1.000
_cell.length_c   1.000
_cell.angle_alpha   90.00
_cell.angle_beta   90.00
_cell.angle_gamma   90.00
#
_symmetry.space_group_name_H-M   'P 1'
#
loop_
_entity.id
_entity.type
_entity.pdbx_description
1 polymer ?
#
loop_
_entity_poly.entity_id
_entity_poly.type
_entity_poly.pdbx_seq_one_letter_code
_entity_poly.pdbx_strand_id
1 'polypeptide(L)'
;MLSRGVTFVTGQKRAFSAGFQLLNSSSSPLFDPTQLNPLSNERKSSQASAKLRINTGEQPQQQQQQQRYAAVSFVASPKEDALTSRLTGIRAGRTVDVFNGDTAGAFRQLNSVVFANRIAQDKRSQRYHIKRGKVKEMRSSQRHRREFMKGFKRLIEVVKDAKRKGY
;
A
#
# COMPACT_ATOMS: atom_id res chain seq x y z
N MET A 1 46.87 -49.02 11.73
CA MET A 1 45.55 -49.49 12.20
C MET A 1 45.19 -48.78 13.50
N LEU A 2 44.30 -47.79 13.46
CA LEU A 2 43.66 -47.23 14.65
C LEU A 2 42.23 -46.83 14.27
N SER A 3 41.29 -47.66 14.71
CA SER A 3 39.85 -47.50 14.61
C SER A 3 39.39 -46.32 15.48
N ARG A 4 38.56 -45.42 14.96
CA ARG A 4 37.82 -44.45 15.76
C ARG A 4 36.33 -44.55 15.44
N GLY A 5 35.59 -44.81 16.51
CA GLY A 5 34.21 -45.28 16.53
C GLY A 5 33.19 -44.33 15.93
N VAL A 6 32.16 -44.95 15.36
CA VAL A 6 30.91 -44.36 14.94
C VAL A 6 30.06 -44.07 16.19
N THR A 7 29.83 -42.80 16.50
CA THR A 7 28.85 -42.40 17.51
C THR A 7 27.50 -42.12 16.85
N PHE A 8 26.53 -42.98 17.11
CA PHE A 8 25.11 -42.74 16.83
C PHE A 8 24.55 -41.77 17.86
N VAL A 9 24.15 -40.57 17.44
CA VAL A 9 23.37 -39.66 18.29
C VAL A 9 21.89 -40.02 18.16
N THR A 10 21.33 -40.41 19.29
CA THR A 10 19.96 -40.86 19.48
C THR A 10 18.98 -39.68 19.57
N GLY A 11 17.86 -39.82 18.87
CA GLY A 11 16.53 -39.25 19.15
C GLY A 11 16.40 -37.84 19.75
N GLN A 12 16.35 -36.82 18.89
CA GLN A 12 15.61 -35.59 19.23
C GLN A 12 14.10 -35.83 19.04
N LYS A 13 13.37 -35.91 20.15
CA LYS A 13 11.92 -35.96 20.19
C LYS A 13 11.36 -34.66 19.61
N ARG A 14 10.58 -34.76 18.53
CA ARG A 14 9.85 -33.63 17.95
C ARG A 14 8.72 -33.26 18.90
N ALA A 15 8.77 -32.06 19.48
CA ALA A 15 7.62 -31.48 20.17
C ALA A 15 6.59 -31.07 19.12
N PHE A 16 5.47 -31.80 19.06
CA PHE A 16 4.30 -31.39 18.32
C PHE A 16 3.64 -30.23 19.06
N SER A 17 3.47 -29.09 18.40
CA SER A 17 2.67 -27.98 18.91
C SER A 17 1.21 -28.44 19.01
N ALA A 18 0.69 -28.57 20.23
CA ALA A 18 -0.73 -28.77 20.45
C ALA A 18 -1.50 -27.55 19.90
N GLY A 19 -2.36 -27.79 18.91
CA GLY A 19 -3.33 -26.80 18.48
C GLY A 19 -4.37 -26.63 19.57
N PHE A 20 -4.59 -25.40 20.03
CA PHE A 20 -5.73 -25.08 20.87
C PHE A 20 -7.02 -25.28 20.07
N GLN A 21 -7.77 -26.33 20.39
CA GLN A 21 -9.14 -26.46 19.94
C GLN A 21 -10.01 -25.59 20.86
N LEU A 22 -10.55 -24.51 20.29
CA LEU A 22 -11.62 -23.75 20.92
C LEU A 22 -12.87 -24.63 20.92
N LEU A 23 -13.23 -25.13 22.10
CA LEU A 23 -14.49 -25.81 22.32
C LEU A 23 -15.63 -24.83 22.05
N ASN A 24 -16.46 -25.17 21.08
CA ASN A 24 -17.71 -24.53 20.71
C ASN A 24 -18.70 -24.64 21.89
N SER A 25 -18.67 -23.66 22.79
CA SER A 25 -19.80 -23.36 23.67
C SER A 25 -20.80 -22.52 22.88
N SER A 26 -22.08 -22.88 22.94
CA SER A 26 -23.22 -22.32 22.22
C SER A 26 -23.59 -20.88 22.63
N SER A 27 -22.60 -19.99 22.62
CA SER A 27 -22.72 -18.57 22.88
C SER A 27 -21.64 -17.90 22.02
N SER A 28 -21.90 -17.80 20.71
CA SER A 28 -21.16 -16.84 19.91
C SER A 28 -21.28 -15.48 20.62
N PRO A 29 -20.18 -14.71 20.80
CA PRO A 29 -20.35 -13.31 21.12
C PRO A 29 -21.10 -12.72 19.91
N LEU A 30 -22.40 -12.50 20.09
CA LEU A 30 -23.24 -11.82 19.13
C LEU A 30 -22.56 -10.48 18.90
N PHE A 31 -21.99 -10.32 17.71
CA PHE A 31 -21.27 -9.12 17.32
C PHE A 31 -22.20 -7.92 17.55
N ASP A 32 -21.88 -7.10 18.54
CA ASP A 32 -22.65 -5.92 18.90
C ASP A 32 -22.07 -4.73 18.12
N PRO A 33 -22.73 -4.32 17.02
CA PRO A 33 -22.20 -3.26 16.14
C PRO A 33 -22.14 -1.91 16.84
N THR A 34 -22.73 -1.74 18.02
CA THR A 34 -22.66 -0.50 18.80
C THR A 34 -21.28 -0.27 19.43
N GLN A 35 -20.48 -1.32 19.63
CA GLN A 35 -19.15 -1.23 20.24
C GLN A 35 -18.07 -0.69 19.29
N LEU A 36 -18.34 -0.64 17.98
CA LEU A 36 -17.44 -0.06 16.99
C LEU A 36 -17.63 1.44 16.78
N ASN A 37 -18.58 2.05 17.50
CA ASN A 37 -18.87 3.47 17.37
C ASN A 37 -18.97 4.14 18.76
N PRO A 38 -17.83 4.51 19.39
CA PRO A 38 -17.80 5.09 20.73
C PRO A 38 -18.42 6.51 20.83
N LEU A 39 -19.17 6.95 19.82
CA LEU A 39 -19.76 8.29 19.71
C LEU A 39 -21.29 8.32 19.76
N SER A 40 -21.98 7.19 19.96
CA SER A 40 -23.43 7.21 20.11
C SER A 40 -23.84 6.62 21.46
N ASN A 41 -23.84 7.48 22.48
CA ASN A 41 -24.78 7.32 23.57
C ASN A 41 -25.33 8.68 24.01
N GLU A 42 -26.62 8.71 24.21
CA GLU A 42 -27.49 9.87 24.26
C GLU A 42 -27.09 10.93 25.30
N ARG A 43 -27.03 12.20 24.87
CA ARG A 43 -27.54 13.34 25.65
C ARG A 43 -28.15 14.41 24.74
N LYS A 44 -29.43 14.64 25.00
CA LYS A 44 -30.30 15.81 24.75
C LYS A 44 -29.65 17.05 24.11
N SER A 45 -30.26 17.47 23.01
CA SER A 45 -30.51 18.86 22.58
C SER A 45 -29.54 19.95 23.03
N SER A 46 -28.65 20.36 22.13
CA SER A 46 -28.42 21.78 21.85
C SER A 46 -27.73 21.91 20.51
N GLN A 47 -28.34 22.73 19.67
CA GLN A 47 -27.87 23.13 18.35
C GLN A 47 -26.38 23.50 18.35
N ALA A 48 -25.58 22.87 17.48
CA ALA A 48 -24.39 23.46 16.87
C ALA A 48 -23.79 22.45 15.87
N SER A 49 -24.46 22.20 14.76
CA SER A 49 -23.79 21.67 13.58
C SER A 49 -22.82 22.74 13.10
N ALA A 50 -21.56 22.67 13.53
CA ALA A 50 -20.48 23.48 13.00
C ALA A 50 -20.24 23.06 11.53
N LYS A 51 -21.09 23.56 10.64
CA LYS A 51 -20.81 23.63 9.21
C LYS A 51 -19.62 24.57 9.08
N LEU A 52 -18.44 24.01 8.79
CA LEU A 52 -17.30 24.76 8.27
C LEU A 52 -17.76 25.46 6.98
N ARG A 53 -18.13 26.74 7.11
CA ARG A 53 -18.42 27.61 5.98
C ARG A 53 -17.08 28.12 5.45
N ILE A 54 -16.66 27.59 4.32
CA ILE A 54 -15.61 28.21 3.51
C ILE A 54 -16.25 29.43 2.86
N ASN A 55 -15.90 30.63 3.35
CA ASN A 55 -16.25 31.89 2.68
C ASN A 55 -15.38 32.01 1.42
N THR A 56 -15.87 31.49 0.30
CA THR A 56 -15.40 31.93 -1.01
C THR A 56 -16.15 33.20 -1.37
N GLY A 57 -15.44 34.33 -1.31
CA GLY A 57 -15.95 35.62 -1.80
C GLY A 57 -16.30 35.51 -3.28
N GLU A 58 -17.54 35.88 -3.62
CA GLU A 58 -18.01 35.96 -4.98
C GLU A 58 -17.44 37.22 -5.65
N GLN A 59 -16.72 37.01 -6.75
CA GLN A 59 -16.55 37.99 -7.82
C GLN A 59 -17.05 37.33 -9.12
N PRO A 60 -17.97 37.96 -9.87
CA PRO A 60 -18.55 37.36 -11.05
C PRO A 60 -17.71 37.64 -12.32
N GLN A 61 -17.65 36.61 -13.17
CA GLN A 61 -17.44 36.67 -14.63
C GLN A 61 -16.01 36.85 -15.18
N GLN A 62 -15.42 35.71 -15.60
CA GLN A 62 -14.70 35.49 -16.87
C GLN A 62 -14.45 33.97 -17.03
N GLN A 63 -15.40 33.25 -17.63
CA GLN A 63 -15.29 32.61 -18.94
C GLN A 63 -14.12 31.59 -19.06
N GLN A 64 -14.39 30.32 -18.69
CA GLN A 64 -14.74 29.25 -19.64
C GLN A 64 -13.57 28.77 -20.52
N GLN A 65 -12.57 28.10 -19.95
CA GLN A 65 -11.75 27.15 -20.73
C GLN A 65 -11.02 26.07 -19.91
N GLN A 66 -10.85 26.25 -18.59
CA GLN A 66 -10.05 25.32 -17.79
C GLN A 66 -10.83 24.19 -17.09
N GLN A 67 -12.15 24.11 -17.26
CA GLN A 67 -12.99 23.18 -16.48
C GLN A 67 -13.32 21.84 -17.16
N ARG A 68 -12.74 21.54 -18.34
CA ARG A 68 -13.11 20.30 -19.05
C ARG A 68 -12.35 19.04 -18.65
N TYR A 69 -11.26 19.14 -17.89
CA TYR A 69 -10.42 17.97 -17.57
C TYR A 69 -10.47 17.53 -16.10
N ALA A 70 -11.20 18.24 -15.24
CA ALA A 70 -11.30 17.92 -13.81
C ALA A 70 -12.69 17.44 -13.37
N ALA A 71 -13.75 17.61 -14.17
CA ALA A 71 -15.12 17.54 -13.66
C ALA A 71 -15.76 16.14 -13.62
N VAL A 72 -15.24 15.14 -14.33
CA VAL A 72 -15.91 13.83 -14.45
C VAL A 72 -15.60 12.82 -13.33
N SER A 73 -14.60 13.09 -12.48
CA SER A 73 -14.18 12.17 -11.40
C SER A 73 -14.53 12.64 -9.98
N PHE A 74 -14.93 13.90 -9.78
CA PHE A 74 -15.10 14.47 -8.43
C PHE A 74 -16.53 14.43 -7.88
N VAL A 75 -17.51 13.95 -8.64
CA VAL A 75 -18.92 13.97 -8.21
C VAL A 75 -19.36 12.67 -7.51
N ALA A 76 -18.61 11.58 -7.67
CA ALA A 76 -18.85 10.34 -6.94
C ALA A 76 -18.05 10.35 -5.64
N SER A 77 -18.70 10.04 -4.51
CA SER A 77 -17.97 9.72 -3.28
C SER A 77 -16.97 8.60 -3.58
N PRO A 78 -15.73 8.59 -3.05
CA PRO A 78 -14.76 7.52 -3.30
C PRO A 78 -15.32 6.10 -3.04
N LYS A 79 -16.30 6.01 -2.12
CA LYS A 79 -17.06 4.78 -1.85
C LYS A 79 -18.00 4.41 -3.01
N GLU A 80 -18.69 5.38 -3.58
CA GLU A 80 -19.60 5.18 -4.72
C GLU A 80 -18.82 4.86 -5.99
N ASP A 81 -17.72 5.57 -6.26
CA ASP A 81 -16.82 5.28 -7.39
C ASP A 81 -16.27 3.85 -7.31
N ALA A 82 -15.84 3.42 -6.12
CA ALA A 82 -15.38 2.04 -5.89
C ALA A 82 -16.49 0.99 -6.06
N LEU A 83 -17.75 1.31 -5.75
CA LEU A 83 -18.90 0.41 -5.92
C LEU A 83 -19.36 0.33 -7.38
N THR A 84 -19.30 1.45 -8.11
CA THR A 84 -19.65 1.51 -9.54
C THR A 84 -18.52 1.05 -10.45
N SER A 85 -17.30 1.04 -9.94
CA SER A 85 -16.12 0.57 -10.65
C SER A 85 -16.25 -0.91 -10.99
N ARG A 86 -16.43 -1.19 -12.29
CA ARG A 86 -16.45 -2.55 -12.85
C ARG A 86 -15.04 -3.16 -12.90
N LEU A 87 -14.01 -2.43 -12.47
CA LEU A 87 -12.63 -2.87 -12.43
C LEU A 87 -12.38 -3.69 -11.16
N THR A 88 -12.72 -4.98 -11.22
CA THR A 88 -12.42 -5.96 -10.17
C THR A 88 -11.38 -6.98 -10.65
N GLY A 89 -10.63 -7.56 -9.71
CA GLY A 89 -9.65 -8.63 -9.98
C GLY A 89 -8.30 -8.16 -10.56
N ILE A 90 -7.59 -9.06 -11.25
CA ILE A 90 -6.20 -8.87 -11.72
C ILE A 90 -6.04 -7.66 -12.66
N ARG A 91 -7.13 -7.25 -13.33
CA ARG A 91 -7.15 -6.15 -14.31
C ARG A 91 -7.21 -4.77 -13.66
N ALA A 92 -7.76 -4.63 -12.46
CA ALA A 92 -8.03 -3.33 -11.84
C ALA A 92 -6.80 -2.43 -11.65
N GLY A 93 -5.62 -3.02 -11.41
CA GLY A 93 -4.35 -2.29 -11.29
C GLY A 93 -3.54 -2.18 -12.58
N ARG A 94 -4.11 -2.54 -13.74
CA ARG A 94 -3.43 -2.60 -15.04
C ARG A 94 -4.25 -1.95 -16.16
N THR A 95 -5.27 -1.18 -15.79
CA THR A 95 -6.17 -0.46 -16.69
C THR A 95 -6.14 1.02 -16.34
N VAL A 96 -6.13 1.85 -17.37
CA VAL A 96 -6.15 3.31 -17.26
C VAL A 96 -7.12 3.81 -18.32
N ASP A 97 -8.02 4.70 -17.93
CA ASP A 97 -8.95 5.32 -18.87
C ASP A 97 -8.24 6.33 -19.76
N VAL A 98 -8.62 6.36 -21.04
CA VAL A 98 -8.07 7.32 -22.00
C VAL A 98 -8.96 8.55 -22.02
N PHE A 99 -8.42 9.67 -21.55
CA PHE A 99 -9.10 10.95 -21.60
C PHE A 99 -8.72 11.73 -22.86
N ASN A 100 -9.69 12.40 -23.48
CA ASN A 100 -9.49 13.32 -24.61
C ASN A 100 -8.79 12.71 -25.84
N GLY A 101 -8.84 11.39 -26.01
CA GLY A 101 -8.13 10.70 -27.09
C GLY A 101 -6.61 10.69 -26.93
N ASP A 102 -6.04 11.18 -25.82
CA ASP A 102 -4.60 11.11 -25.56
C ASP A 102 -4.19 9.71 -25.08
N THR A 103 -4.07 8.82 -26.06
CA THR A 103 -3.59 7.45 -25.84
C THR A 103 -2.13 7.42 -25.35
N ALA A 104 -1.29 8.35 -25.80
CA ALA A 104 0.12 8.41 -25.43
C ALA A 104 0.30 8.80 -23.95
N GLY A 105 -0.50 9.74 -23.45
CA GLY A 105 -0.59 10.08 -22.04
C GLY A 105 -1.05 8.88 -21.20
N ALA A 106 -2.11 8.21 -21.63
CA ALA A 106 -2.62 7.02 -20.96
C ALA A 106 -1.59 5.87 -20.89
N PHE A 107 -0.82 5.63 -21.97
CA PHE A 107 0.26 4.63 -21.94
C PHE A 107 1.39 4.99 -20.97
N ARG A 108 1.76 6.27 -20.86
CA ARG A 108 2.77 6.72 -19.88
C ARG A 108 2.27 6.53 -18.45
N GLN A 109 1.01 6.85 -18.19
CA GLN A 109 0.37 6.62 -16.90
C GLN A 109 0.32 5.12 -16.57
N LEU A 110 -0.14 4.29 -17.52
CA LEU A 110 -0.17 2.84 -17.36
C LEU A 110 1.23 2.28 -17.07
N ASN A 111 2.25 2.74 -17.78
CA ASN A 111 3.63 2.33 -17.56
C ASN A 111 4.10 2.66 -16.13
N SER A 112 3.81 3.88 -15.64
CA SER A 112 4.10 4.29 -14.26
C SER A 112 3.43 3.36 -13.23
N VAL A 113 2.14 3.04 -13.42
CA VAL A 113 1.40 2.11 -12.55
C VAL A 113 2.02 0.70 -12.56
N VAL A 114 2.40 0.19 -13.74
CA VAL A 114 3.03 -1.13 -13.88
C VAL A 114 4.40 -1.17 -13.18
N PHE A 115 5.18 -0.09 -13.29
CA PHE A 115 6.48 0.04 -12.63
C PHE A 115 6.37 0.17 -11.11
N ALA A 116 5.44 0.99 -10.62
CA ALA A 116 5.19 1.15 -9.18
C ALA A 116 4.85 -0.19 -8.51
N ASN A 117 4.05 -1.02 -9.18
CA ASN A 117 3.67 -2.36 -8.73
C ASN A 117 4.71 -3.45 -9.02
N ARG A 118 5.86 -3.12 -9.64
CA ARG A 118 6.97 -4.04 -9.95
C ARG A 118 6.59 -5.29 -10.75
N ILE A 119 5.51 -5.23 -11.54
CA ILE A 119 4.93 -6.40 -12.24
C ILE A 119 5.96 -7.06 -13.18
N ALA A 120 6.72 -6.26 -13.93
CA ALA A 120 7.74 -6.77 -14.85
C ALA A 120 8.90 -7.47 -14.12
N GLN A 121 9.30 -6.94 -12.96
CA GLN A 121 10.33 -7.54 -12.12
C GLN A 121 9.85 -8.87 -11.52
N ASP A 122 8.61 -8.90 -11.04
CA ASP A 122 8.01 -10.10 -10.46
C ASP A 122 7.86 -11.19 -11.52
N LYS A 123 7.36 -10.86 -12.72
CA LYS A 123 7.31 -11.78 -13.87
C LYS A 123 8.68 -12.40 -14.15
N ARG A 124 9.75 -11.60 -14.15
CA ARG A 124 11.11 -12.10 -14.37
C ARG A 124 11.58 -13.00 -13.22
N SER A 125 11.29 -12.63 -11.97
CA SER A 125 11.69 -13.40 -10.79
C SER A 125 10.99 -14.75 -10.68
N GLN A 126 9.73 -14.83 -11.14
CA GLN A 126 8.91 -16.04 -11.11
C GLN A 126 9.26 -17.02 -12.24
N ARG A 127 10.00 -16.58 -13.28
CA ARG A 127 10.36 -17.40 -14.44
C ARG A 127 11.15 -18.67 -14.05
N TYR A 128 11.98 -18.58 -13.01
CA TYR A 128 12.82 -19.69 -12.56
C TYR A 128 12.77 -19.82 -11.05
N HIS A 129 12.79 -21.06 -10.56
CA HIS A 129 12.89 -21.32 -9.13
C HIS A 129 14.29 -20.96 -8.60
N ILE A 130 14.33 -20.20 -7.52
CA ILE A 130 15.55 -19.85 -6.79
C ILE A 130 15.44 -20.43 -5.38
N LYS A 131 16.51 -21.08 -4.90
CA LYS A 131 16.56 -21.61 -3.53
C LYS A 131 16.27 -20.51 -2.51
N ARG A 132 15.49 -20.85 -1.47
CA ARG A 132 15.04 -19.90 -0.42
C ARG A 132 16.19 -19.12 0.23
N GLY A 133 17.32 -19.78 0.51
CA GLY A 133 18.51 -19.13 1.07
C GLY A 133 19.05 -18.02 0.17
N LYS A 134 19.15 -18.29 -1.13
CA LYS A 134 19.65 -17.32 -2.11
C LYS A 134 18.68 -16.15 -2.30
N VAL A 135 17.36 -16.40 -2.24
CA VAL A 135 16.35 -15.33 -2.27
C VAL A 135 16.49 -14.42 -1.04
N LYS A 136 16.71 -14.97 0.15
CA LYS A 136 16.93 -14.19 1.39
C LYS A 136 18.20 -13.33 1.30
N GLU A 137 19.31 -13.92 0.85
CA GLU A 137 20.59 -13.22 0.64
C GLU A 137 20.42 -12.06 -0.35
N MET A 138 19.81 -12.31 -1.50
CA MET A 138 19.54 -11.29 -2.52
C MET A 138 18.65 -10.17 -1.96
N ARG A 139 17.59 -10.51 -1.20
CA ARG A 139 16.71 -9.51 -0.58
C ARG A 139 17.47 -8.64 0.42
N SER A 140 18.30 -9.25 1.27
CA SER A 140 19.13 -8.54 2.25
C SER A 140 20.12 -7.59 1.58
N SER A 141 20.85 -8.08 0.58
CA SER A 141 21.80 -7.28 -0.21
C SER A 141 21.13 -6.09 -0.90
N GLN A 142 19.96 -6.31 -1.52
CA GLN A 142 19.19 -5.24 -2.15
C GLN A 142 18.65 -4.22 -1.14
N ARG A 143 18.23 -4.65 0.06
CA ARG A 143 17.83 -3.75 1.14
C ARG A 143 19.00 -2.87 1.56
N HIS A 144 20.16 -3.48 1.84
CA HIS A 144 21.37 -2.76 2.23
C HIS A 144 21.78 -1.72 1.16
N ARG A 145 21.78 -2.10 -0.12
CA ARG A 145 22.08 -1.16 -1.22
C ARG A 145 21.13 0.05 -1.23
N ARG A 146 19.83 -0.15 -1.01
CA ARG A 146 18.84 0.94 -0.96
C ARG A 146 19.07 1.86 0.24
N GLU A 147 19.34 1.29 1.41
CA GLU A 147 19.59 2.04 2.63
C GLU A 147 20.88 2.86 2.53
N PHE A 148 21.95 2.25 2.02
CA PHE A 148 23.21 2.92 1.74
C PHE A 148 23.01 4.10 0.78
N MET A 149 22.31 3.90 -0.34
CA MET A 149 22.03 4.97 -1.30
C MET A 149 21.16 6.09 -0.71
N LYS A 150 20.21 5.75 0.18
CA LYS A 150 19.42 6.76 0.90
C LYS A 150 20.31 7.60 1.82
N GLY A 151 21.19 6.96 2.59
CA GLY A 151 22.15 7.66 3.45
C GLY A 151 23.14 8.52 2.66
N PHE A 152 23.66 7.98 1.57
CA PHE A 152 24.56 8.70 0.67
C PHE A 152 23.90 9.95 0.07
N LYS A 153 22.67 9.83 -0.45
CA LYS A 153 21.92 10.99 -0.98
C LYS A 153 21.71 12.07 0.08
N ARG A 154 21.33 11.66 1.30
CA ARG A 154 21.20 12.57 2.46
C ARG A 154 22.52 13.28 2.77
N LEU A 155 23.66 12.56 2.74
CA LEU A 155 24.96 13.17 2.97
C LEU A 155 25.29 14.20 1.89
N ILE A 156 25.05 13.88 0.62
CA ILE A 156 25.25 14.83 -0.49
C ILE A 156 24.34 16.05 -0.38
N GLU A 157 23.10 15.90 0.09
CA GLU A 157 22.21 17.03 0.37
C GLU A 157 22.79 17.96 1.44
N VAL A 158 23.34 17.41 2.53
CA VAL A 158 24.03 18.18 3.57
C VAL A 158 25.26 18.90 3.02
N VAL A 159 26.08 18.22 2.21
CA VAL A 159 27.26 18.84 1.58
C VAL A 159 26.86 19.98 0.63
N LYS A 160 25.80 19.79 -0.16
CA LYS A 160 25.24 20.84 -1.03
C LYS A 160 24.71 22.01 -0.22
N ASP A 161 24.05 21.75 0.91
CA ASP A 161 23.57 22.78 1.81
C ASP A 161 24.72 23.56 2.47
N ALA A 162 25.77 22.86 2.90
CA ALA A 162 26.98 23.45 3.47
C ALA A 162 27.66 24.38 2.46
N LYS A 163 27.87 23.88 1.23
CA LYS A 163 28.40 24.68 0.11
C LYS A 163 27.54 25.92 -0.16
N ARG A 164 26.21 25.79 -0.15
CA ARG A 164 25.29 26.91 -0.38
C ARG A 164 25.37 27.98 0.72
N LYS A 165 25.63 27.57 1.96
CA LYS A 165 25.79 28.46 3.12
C LYS A 165 27.21 29.03 3.26
N GLY A 166 28.18 28.45 2.55
CA GLY A 166 29.58 28.89 2.59
C GLY A 166 30.40 28.30 3.74
N TYR A 167 30.01 27.13 4.27
CA TYR A 167 30.84 26.33 5.18
C TYR A 167 31.90 25.53 4.43
#